data_AF-A0A1F9XBZ0-F1
#
_entry.id   AF-A0A1F9XBZ0-F1
#
_cell.length_a   1.000
_cell.length_b   1.000
_cell.length_c   1.000
_cell.angle_alpha   90.00
_cell.angle_beta   90.00
_cell.angle_gamma   90.00
#
_symmetry.space_group_name_H-M   'P 1'
#
loop_
_entity.id
_entity.type
_entity.pdbx_description
1 polymer ?
#
loop_
_entity_poly.entity_id
_entity_poly.type
_entity_poly.pdbx_seq_one_letter_code
_entity_poly.pdbx_strand_id
1 'polypeptide(L)'
;CENGEISKVADNEHLQISCMHLGGYLASWGMYRGSSFLLRDTSVRHYRNIISELPHLNPKLWSIDVDMYGDEGIIQLLLDTVADIGKLLKKGDSEPSKILITKTMLGIFGNVPAFDRFFQKGLGVCTCNKDAFSKIYDFYCYHKTAIDSKKIRTFNFADGYESSRYYTKAKIIDMVGFVEGGEVKGKL
;
A
#
# COMPACT_ATOMS: atom_id res chain seq x y z
N CYS A 1 -3.27 8.80 10.33
CA CYS A 1 -3.52 9.85 11.33
C CYS A 1 -2.27 10.17 12.11
N GLU A 2 -1.71 11.37 11.95
CA GLU A 2 -0.55 11.82 12.72
C GLU A 2 -0.77 11.76 14.23
N ASN A 3 -2.02 11.90 14.69
CA ASN A 3 -2.40 11.85 16.10
C ASN A 3 -2.86 10.46 16.60
N GLY A 4 -2.74 9.39 15.79
CA GLY A 4 -3.21 8.05 16.18
C GLY A 4 -4.72 7.85 16.20
N GLU A 5 -5.50 8.88 15.82
CA GLU A 5 -6.97 8.85 15.83
C GLU A 5 -7.53 8.19 14.55
N ILE A 6 -7.36 6.88 14.40
CA ILE A 6 -7.87 6.12 13.24
C ILE A 6 -9.40 6.21 13.15
N SER A 7 -10.09 6.27 14.30
CA SER A 7 -11.55 6.41 14.37
C SER A 7 -12.07 7.67 13.67
N LYS A 8 -11.32 8.78 13.71
CA LYS A 8 -11.73 10.02 13.03
C LYS A 8 -11.74 9.90 11.52
N VAL A 9 -10.93 9.01 10.93
CA VAL A 9 -10.89 8.81 9.46
C VAL A 9 -12.24 8.33 8.92
N ALA A 10 -13.00 7.61 9.74
CA ALA A 10 -14.23 6.92 9.38
C ALA A 10 -15.50 7.61 9.87
N ASP A 11 -15.38 8.71 10.64
CA ASP A 11 -16.55 9.44 11.13
C ASP A 11 -17.27 10.17 9.99
N ASN A 12 -18.52 10.58 10.22
CA ASN A 12 -19.34 11.19 9.17
C ASN A 12 -18.78 12.51 8.62
N GLU A 13 -17.97 13.22 9.41
CA GLU A 13 -17.37 14.50 9.01
C GLU A 13 -16.18 14.28 8.06
N HIS A 14 -15.37 13.25 8.31
CA HIS A 14 -14.14 12.99 7.56
C HIS A 14 -14.26 11.87 6.52
N LEU A 15 -15.29 11.03 6.58
CA LEU A 15 -15.44 9.86 5.69
C LEU A 15 -15.33 10.23 4.21
N GLN A 16 -15.97 11.34 3.80
CA GLN A 16 -15.91 11.81 2.41
C GLN A 16 -14.49 12.21 2.01
N ILE A 17 -13.79 12.99 2.84
CA ILE A 17 -12.42 13.44 2.54
C ILE A 17 -11.43 12.27 2.55
N SER A 18 -11.59 11.31 3.47
CA SER A 18 -10.81 10.07 3.50
C SER A 18 -10.97 9.24 2.22
N CYS A 19 -12.22 9.13 1.72
CA CYS A 19 -12.48 8.48 0.43
C CYS A 19 -11.84 9.24 -0.75
N MET A 20 -11.87 10.57 -0.72
CA MET A 20 -11.22 11.40 -1.74
C MET A 20 -9.70 11.27 -1.70
N HIS A 21 -9.06 11.23 -0.53
CA HIS A 21 -7.63 11.02 -0.40
C HIS A 21 -7.19 9.66 -0.95
N LEU A 22 -7.88 8.58 -0.58
CA LEU A 22 -7.57 7.26 -1.11
C LEU A 22 -7.82 7.19 -2.63
N GLY A 23 -8.92 7.77 -3.11
CA GLY A 23 -9.21 7.85 -4.54
C GLY A 23 -8.17 8.63 -5.33
N GLY A 24 -7.77 9.81 -4.82
CA GLY A 24 -6.72 10.64 -5.42
C GLY A 24 -5.36 9.94 -5.45
N TYR A 25 -5.00 9.26 -4.36
CA TYR A 25 -3.81 8.41 -4.31
C TYR A 25 -3.86 7.30 -5.37
N LEU A 26 -4.96 6.54 -5.46
CA LEU A 26 -5.06 5.46 -6.45
C LEU A 26 -5.13 6.00 -7.90
N ALA A 27 -5.75 7.17 -8.10
CA ALA A 27 -5.79 7.86 -9.39
C ALA A 27 -4.41 8.31 -9.86
N SER A 28 -3.57 8.86 -8.98
CA SER A 28 -2.20 9.28 -9.33
C SER A 28 -1.31 8.10 -9.75
N TRP A 29 -1.65 6.88 -9.32
CA TRP A 29 -1.02 5.64 -9.75
C TRP A 29 -1.67 4.99 -10.98
N GLY A 30 -2.59 5.70 -11.63
CA GLY A 30 -3.25 5.29 -12.87
C GLY A 30 -4.30 4.20 -12.68
N MET A 31 -4.90 4.05 -11.49
CA MET A 31 -5.94 3.02 -11.30
C MET A 31 -7.27 3.34 -12.00
N TYR A 32 -7.46 4.60 -12.37
CA TYR A 32 -8.62 5.15 -13.05
C TYR A 32 -8.40 5.32 -14.56
N ARG A 33 -7.84 4.29 -15.22
CA ARG A 33 -7.54 4.36 -16.66
C ARG A 33 -8.11 3.17 -17.42
N GLY A 34 -8.29 3.37 -18.73
CA GLY A 34 -8.74 2.33 -19.65
C GLY A 34 -10.10 1.75 -19.25
N SER A 35 -10.24 0.43 -19.33
CA SER A 35 -11.45 -0.30 -18.97
C SER A 35 -11.51 -0.71 -17.49
N SER A 36 -10.86 0.02 -16.58
CA SER A 36 -10.98 -0.27 -15.14
C SER A 36 -12.44 -0.10 -14.68
N PHE A 37 -12.97 -1.04 -13.89
CA PHE A 37 -14.30 -0.90 -13.28
C PHE A 37 -14.36 0.34 -12.36
N LEU A 38 -13.22 0.72 -11.78
CA LEU A 38 -13.12 1.95 -10.97
C LEU A 38 -13.50 3.20 -11.76
N LEU A 39 -13.13 3.26 -13.04
CA LEU A 39 -13.44 4.40 -13.90
C LEU A 39 -14.90 4.36 -14.40
N ARG A 40 -15.40 3.16 -14.72
CA ARG A 40 -16.69 2.98 -15.41
C ARG A 40 -17.89 2.94 -14.47
N ASP A 41 -17.71 2.30 -13.31
CA ASP A 41 -18.82 1.83 -12.48
C ASP A 41 -18.74 2.34 -11.03
N THR A 42 -17.76 3.20 -10.73
CA THR A 42 -17.52 3.68 -9.36
C THR A 42 -17.33 5.19 -9.27
N SER A 43 -17.57 5.72 -8.09
CA SER A 43 -17.18 7.06 -7.66
C SER A 43 -16.37 6.94 -6.37
N VAL A 44 -15.87 8.06 -5.82
CA VAL A 44 -15.16 8.06 -4.53
C VAL A 44 -15.94 7.38 -3.40
N ARG A 45 -17.27 7.32 -3.49
CA ARG A 45 -18.14 6.57 -2.56
C ARG A 45 -17.77 5.09 -2.47
N HIS A 46 -17.17 4.51 -3.50
CA HIS A 46 -16.75 3.11 -3.52
C HIS A 46 -15.79 2.75 -2.39
N TYR A 47 -14.95 3.70 -1.97
CA TYR A 47 -14.02 3.50 -0.86
C TYR A 47 -14.65 3.61 0.52
N ARG A 48 -15.95 3.94 0.62
CA ARG A 48 -16.64 4.04 1.90
C ARG A 48 -16.49 2.76 2.72
N ASN A 49 -16.66 1.60 2.07
CA ASN A 49 -16.60 0.31 2.76
C ASN A 49 -15.24 0.10 3.43
N ILE A 50 -14.15 0.29 2.69
CA ILE A 50 -12.81 0.11 3.27
C ILE A 50 -12.51 1.16 4.35
N ILE A 51 -12.85 2.44 4.13
CA ILE A 51 -12.59 3.50 5.10
C ILE A 51 -13.36 3.26 6.41
N SER A 52 -14.62 2.84 6.32
CA SER A 52 -15.45 2.52 7.49
C SER A 52 -14.94 1.31 8.27
N GLU A 53 -14.27 0.36 7.62
CA GLU A 53 -13.69 -0.82 8.29
C GLU A 53 -12.33 -0.54 8.95
N LEU A 54 -11.60 0.51 8.56
CA LEU A 54 -10.25 0.79 9.09
C LEU A 54 -10.15 0.79 10.63
N PRO A 55 -11.09 1.36 11.40
CA PRO A 55 -11.04 1.34 12.86
C PRO A 55 -11.21 -0.06 13.47
N HIS A 56 -11.77 -1.01 12.72
CA HIS A 56 -12.04 -2.38 13.17
C HIS A 56 -10.93 -3.37 12.78
N LEU A 57 -10.03 -2.98 11.87
CA LEU A 57 -8.88 -3.77 11.49
C LEU A 57 -7.85 -3.85 12.63
N ASN A 58 -7.02 -4.89 12.59
CA ASN A 58 -5.99 -5.12 13.60
C ASN A 58 -5.04 -3.89 13.69
N PRO A 59 -4.96 -3.20 14.84
CA PRO A 59 -4.12 -2.00 14.99
C PRO A 59 -2.63 -2.25 14.68
N LYS A 60 -2.16 -3.49 14.83
CA LYS A 60 -0.78 -3.89 14.52
C LYS A 60 -0.41 -3.59 13.06
N LEU A 61 -1.37 -3.57 12.13
CA LEU A 61 -1.16 -3.27 10.72
C LEU A 61 -0.45 -1.93 10.47
N TRP A 62 -0.68 -0.93 11.33
CA TRP A 62 -0.07 0.40 11.24
C TRP A 62 1.39 0.44 11.72
N SER A 63 1.83 -0.59 12.45
CA SER A 63 3.18 -0.72 12.99
C SER A 63 4.04 -1.72 12.22
N ILE A 64 3.43 -2.56 11.38
CA ILE A 64 4.14 -3.57 10.60
C ILE A 64 4.96 -2.88 9.51
N ASP A 65 6.24 -3.27 9.45
CA ASP A 65 7.15 -2.92 8.38
C ASP A 65 7.99 -4.14 8.02
N VAL A 66 8.82 -4.04 6.98
CA VAL A 66 9.50 -5.19 6.36
C VAL A 66 10.43 -5.94 7.30
N ASP A 67 11.00 -5.28 8.31
CA ASP A 67 11.83 -5.93 9.34
C ASP A 67 11.07 -6.94 10.20
N MET A 68 9.74 -6.92 10.17
CA MET A 68 8.90 -7.87 10.89
C MET A 68 8.47 -9.07 10.02
N TYR A 69 8.81 -9.09 8.73
CA TYR A 69 8.39 -10.16 7.80
C TYR A 69 9.05 -11.52 8.08
N GLY A 70 10.07 -11.58 8.93
CA GLY A 70 10.64 -12.85 9.40
C GLY A 70 9.68 -13.68 10.27
N ASP A 71 8.58 -13.08 10.75
CA ASP A 71 7.54 -13.76 11.54
C ASP A 71 6.40 -14.25 10.61
N GLU A 72 6.17 -15.57 10.59
CA GLU A 72 5.11 -16.17 9.77
C GLU A 72 3.71 -15.68 10.14
N GLY A 73 3.46 -15.35 11.42
CA GLY A 73 2.20 -14.79 11.87
C GLY A 73 1.97 -13.37 11.35
N ILE A 74 3.05 -12.59 11.15
CA ILE A 74 2.97 -11.29 10.47
C ILE A 74 2.64 -11.46 9.00
N ILE A 75 3.31 -12.38 8.31
CA ILE A 75 3.01 -12.66 6.90
C ILE A 75 1.55 -13.10 6.75
N GLN A 76 1.07 -14.00 7.61
CA GLN A 76 -0.32 -14.47 7.56
C GLN A 76 -1.30 -13.32 7.77
N LEU A 77 -1.08 -12.46 8.78
CA LEU A 77 -1.91 -11.29 9.03
C LEU A 77 -1.97 -10.35 7.80
N LEU A 78 -0.85 -10.14 7.11
CA LEU A 78 -0.81 -9.31 5.89
C LEU A 78 -1.58 -9.97 4.74
N LEU A 79 -1.46 -11.29 4.56
CA LEU A 79 -2.18 -12.03 3.54
C LEU A 79 -3.70 -12.04 3.78
N ASP A 80 -4.11 -12.21 5.03
CA ASP A 80 -5.53 -12.14 5.43
C ASP A 80 -6.08 -10.74 5.16
N THR A 81 -5.33 -9.70 5.53
CA THR A 81 -5.70 -8.30 5.27
C THR A 81 -5.79 -8.00 3.76
N VAL A 82 -4.87 -8.55 2.94
CA VAL A 82 -4.94 -8.47 1.48
C VAL A 82 -6.21 -9.13 0.95
N ALA A 83 -6.62 -10.28 1.50
CA ALA A 83 -7.85 -10.94 1.13
C ALA A 83 -9.08 -10.11 1.51
N ASP A 84 -9.11 -9.55 2.73
CA ASP A 84 -10.23 -8.76 3.22
C ASP A 84 -10.39 -7.43 2.49
N ILE A 85 -9.30 -6.72 2.21
CA ILE A 85 -9.34 -5.53 1.34
C ILE A 85 -9.82 -5.89 -0.06
N GLY A 86 -9.44 -7.05 -0.59
CA GLY A 86 -9.97 -7.56 -1.85
C GLY A 86 -11.50 -7.67 -1.85
N LYS A 87 -12.08 -8.21 -0.77
CA LYS A 87 -13.53 -8.29 -0.60
C LYS A 87 -14.17 -6.89 -0.48
N LEU A 88 -13.56 -5.98 0.28
CA LEU A 88 -14.07 -4.63 0.51
C LEU A 88 -14.05 -3.75 -0.74
N LEU A 89 -13.11 -3.99 -1.66
CA LEU A 89 -12.98 -3.28 -2.94
C LEU A 89 -13.75 -3.95 -4.09
N LYS A 90 -14.43 -5.07 -3.86
CA LYS A 90 -15.24 -5.72 -4.89
C LYS A 90 -16.46 -4.87 -5.25
N LYS A 91 -16.82 -4.83 -6.54
CA LYS A 91 -18.00 -4.09 -7.05
C LYS A 91 -18.83 -4.99 -7.95
N GLY A 92 -19.94 -5.52 -7.44
CA GLY A 92 -20.74 -6.52 -8.16
C GLY A 92 -19.86 -7.72 -8.53
N ASP A 93 -19.84 -8.10 -9.80
CA ASP A 93 -18.99 -9.18 -10.31
C ASP A 93 -17.56 -8.74 -10.67
N SER A 94 -17.24 -7.45 -10.54
CA SER A 94 -15.90 -6.94 -10.82
C SER A 94 -14.94 -7.19 -9.66
N GLU A 95 -13.96 -8.07 -9.89
CA GLU A 95 -12.90 -8.38 -8.95
C GLU A 95 -11.75 -7.35 -9.01
N PRO A 96 -11.29 -6.82 -7.86
CA PRO A 96 -10.16 -5.91 -7.84
C PRO A 96 -8.87 -6.66 -8.12
N SER A 97 -8.03 -6.09 -9.00
CA SER A 97 -6.70 -6.66 -9.26
C SER A 97 -5.83 -6.67 -7.99
N LYS A 98 -4.90 -7.64 -7.89
CA LYS A 98 -3.90 -7.66 -6.80
C LYS A 98 -3.05 -6.38 -6.74
N ILE A 99 -2.85 -5.72 -7.88
CA ILE A 99 -2.16 -4.42 -7.95
C ILE A 99 -2.96 -3.34 -7.22
N LEU A 100 -4.28 -3.27 -7.45
CA LEU A 100 -5.16 -2.32 -6.76
C LEU A 100 -5.15 -2.57 -5.25
N ILE A 101 -5.25 -3.84 -4.84
CA ILE A 101 -5.26 -4.23 -3.42
C ILE A 101 -3.95 -3.85 -2.74
N THR A 102 -2.80 -4.20 -3.32
CA THR A 102 -1.49 -3.90 -2.73
C THR A 102 -1.14 -2.41 -2.76
N LYS A 103 -1.56 -1.67 -3.80
CA LYS A 103 -1.49 -0.20 -3.77
C LYS A 103 -2.34 0.39 -2.65
N THR A 104 -3.53 -0.16 -2.42
CA THR A 104 -4.38 0.24 -1.31
C THR A 104 -3.72 -0.02 0.05
N MET A 105 -3.11 -1.19 0.24
CA MET A 105 -2.31 -1.50 1.43
C MET A 105 -1.15 -0.51 1.63
N LEU A 106 -0.39 -0.21 0.56
CA LEU A 106 0.69 0.76 0.61
C LEU A 106 0.20 2.18 0.95
N GLY A 107 -0.92 2.60 0.36
CA GLY A 107 -1.47 3.94 0.56
C GLY A 107 -2.08 4.16 1.95
N ILE A 108 -2.66 3.11 2.54
CA ILE A 108 -3.31 3.19 3.86
C ILE A 108 -2.30 2.95 4.98
N PHE A 109 -1.58 1.83 4.93
CA PHE A 109 -0.71 1.38 6.02
C PHE A 109 0.77 1.61 5.76
N GLY A 110 1.17 1.67 4.50
CA GLY A 110 2.59 1.69 4.13
C GLY A 110 3.32 0.37 4.40
N ASN A 111 2.61 -0.73 4.67
CA ASN A 111 3.20 -1.97 5.18
C ASN A 111 3.40 -3.07 4.12
N VAL A 112 2.87 -2.93 2.90
CA VAL A 112 3.04 -3.86 1.77
C VAL A 112 3.39 -3.05 0.51
N PRO A 113 4.47 -3.38 -0.22
CA PRO A 113 4.80 -2.72 -1.50
C PRO A 113 3.69 -2.83 -2.54
N ALA A 114 3.62 -1.90 -3.49
CA ALA A 114 2.69 -2.00 -4.59
C ALA A 114 3.21 -3.06 -5.57
N PHE A 115 2.60 -4.25 -5.58
CA PHE A 115 2.94 -5.37 -6.46
C PHE A 115 2.55 -5.11 -7.93
N ASP A 116 2.87 -3.92 -8.45
CA ASP A 116 2.73 -3.62 -9.85
C ASP A 116 3.85 -4.26 -10.69
N ARG A 117 3.74 -4.12 -12.02
CA ARG A 117 4.65 -4.77 -12.95
C ARG A 117 6.12 -4.39 -12.74
N PHE A 118 6.41 -3.15 -12.36
CA PHE A 118 7.80 -2.73 -12.18
C PHE A 118 8.35 -3.29 -10.88
N PHE A 119 7.61 -3.17 -9.77
CA PHE A 119 8.02 -3.80 -8.52
C PHE A 119 8.26 -5.31 -8.67
N GLN A 120 7.31 -6.01 -9.29
CA GLN A 120 7.40 -7.45 -9.59
C GLN A 120 8.67 -7.80 -10.34
N LYS A 121 9.00 -7.02 -11.37
CA LYS A 121 10.20 -7.21 -12.19
C LYS A 121 11.48 -6.88 -11.41
N GLY A 122 11.50 -5.77 -10.67
CA GLY A 122 12.67 -5.31 -9.92
C GLY A 122 13.05 -6.25 -8.78
N LEU A 123 12.07 -6.84 -8.10
CA LEU A 123 12.31 -7.77 -6.98
C LEU A 123 12.26 -9.25 -7.38
N GLY A 124 11.95 -9.58 -8.64
CA GLY A 124 11.83 -10.97 -9.08
C GLY A 124 10.70 -11.73 -8.37
N VAL A 125 9.54 -11.08 -8.20
CA VAL A 125 8.33 -11.63 -7.59
C VAL A 125 7.15 -11.53 -8.55
N CYS A 126 6.24 -12.50 -8.53
CA CYS A 126 5.13 -12.56 -9.49
C CYS A 126 3.79 -12.07 -8.92
N THR A 127 3.53 -12.32 -7.63
CA THR A 127 2.26 -11.98 -6.99
C THR A 127 2.45 -11.85 -5.48
N CYS A 128 1.49 -11.24 -4.80
CA CYS A 128 1.48 -11.10 -3.35
C CYS A 128 1.09 -12.42 -2.69
N ASN A 129 2.08 -13.19 -2.24
CA ASN A 129 1.96 -14.47 -1.54
C ASN A 129 3.06 -14.61 -0.46
N LYS A 130 3.05 -15.72 0.28
CA LYS A 130 4.05 -15.98 1.34
C LYS A 130 5.49 -15.90 0.82
N ASP A 131 5.79 -16.56 -0.29
CA ASP A 131 7.13 -16.58 -0.88
C ASP A 131 7.62 -15.18 -1.26
N ALA A 132 6.72 -14.32 -1.77
CA ALA A 132 7.07 -12.95 -2.08
C ALA A 132 7.39 -12.13 -0.83
N PHE A 133 6.65 -12.34 0.27
CA PHE A 133 6.97 -11.70 1.55
C PHE A 133 8.33 -12.16 2.09
N SER A 134 8.63 -13.46 2.02
CA SER A 134 9.96 -13.99 2.38
C SER A 134 11.06 -13.38 1.51
N LYS A 135 10.87 -13.29 0.19
CA LYS A 135 11.85 -12.64 -0.71
C LYS A 135 12.06 -11.16 -0.39
N ILE A 136 11.01 -10.43 -0.06
CA ILE A 136 11.11 -9.02 0.35
C ILE A 136 11.89 -8.90 1.66
N TYR A 137 11.67 -9.82 2.60
CA TYR A 137 12.43 -9.88 3.84
C TYR A 137 13.91 -10.21 3.62
N ASP A 138 14.22 -11.18 2.76
CA ASP A 138 15.58 -11.55 2.42
C ASP A 138 16.31 -10.38 1.73
N PHE A 139 15.64 -9.70 0.79
CA PHE A 139 16.15 -8.48 0.16
C PHE A 139 16.45 -7.39 1.19
N TYR A 140 15.53 -7.17 2.13
CA TYR A 140 15.75 -6.23 3.23
C TYR A 140 16.95 -6.63 4.08
N CYS A 141 17.06 -7.91 4.49
CA CYS A 141 18.17 -8.37 5.31
C CYS A 141 19.51 -8.18 4.62
N TYR A 142 19.59 -8.49 3.32
CA TYR A 142 20.79 -8.31 2.52
C TYR A 142 21.20 -6.84 2.37
N HIS A 143 20.22 -5.92 2.27
CA HIS A 143 20.45 -4.47 2.11
C HIS A 143 20.17 -3.65 3.37
N LYS A 144 20.14 -4.28 4.55
CA LYS A 144 19.61 -3.70 5.79
C LYS A 144 20.22 -2.34 6.12
N THR A 145 21.55 -2.25 6.09
CA THR A 145 22.29 -1.01 6.40
C THR A 145 21.89 0.13 5.45
N ALA A 146 21.77 -0.15 4.15
CA ALA A 146 21.42 0.84 3.16
C ALA A 146 19.97 1.32 3.34
N ILE A 147 19.02 0.39 3.55
CA ILE A 147 17.60 0.72 3.72
C ILE A 147 17.36 1.48 5.03
N ASP A 148 17.91 1.02 6.15
CA ASP A 148 17.71 1.66 7.47
C ASP A 148 18.30 3.07 7.54
N SER A 149 19.36 3.33 6.77
CA SER A 149 19.99 4.64 6.67
C SER A 149 19.13 5.67 5.91
N LYS A 150 18.16 5.24 5.09
CA LYS A 150 17.28 6.17 4.37
C LYS A 150 16.26 6.79 5.32
N LYS A 151 16.33 8.11 5.45
CA LYS A 151 15.40 8.92 6.25
C LYS A 151 14.71 9.91 5.32
N ILE A 152 13.56 9.51 4.78
CA ILE A 152 12.73 10.36 3.92
C ILE A 152 11.47 10.70 4.72
N ARG A 153 11.28 11.98 5.04
CA ARG A 153 10.08 12.44 5.77
C ARG A 153 8.90 12.63 4.83
N THR A 154 7.69 12.40 5.33
CA THR A 154 6.47 12.84 4.64
C THR A 154 6.25 14.34 4.90
N PHE A 155 5.27 14.93 4.22
CA PHE A 155 4.92 16.35 4.41
C PHE A 155 3.53 16.46 5.03
N ASN A 156 3.36 17.43 5.92
CA ASN A 156 2.08 17.81 6.48
C ASN A 156 1.26 18.56 5.43
N PHE A 157 -0.03 18.22 5.32
CA PHE A 157 -0.90 18.86 4.33
C PHE A 157 -1.13 20.36 4.62
N ALA A 158 -1.27 20.74 5.90
CA ALA A 158 -1.72 22.08 6.29
C ALA A 158 -0.69 23.18 6.02
N ASP A 159 0.60 22.88 6.21
CA ASP A 159 1.68 23.87 6.17
C ASP A 159 2.79 23.52 5.15
N GLY A 160 2.78 22.29 4.60
CA GLY A 160 3.78 21.82 3.65
C GLY A 160 5.14 21.49 4.27
N TYR A 161 5.30 21.56 5.60
CA TYR A 161 6.54 21.21 6.28
C TYR A 161 6.68 19.70 6.45
N GLU A 162 7.92 19.26 6.72
CA GLU A 162 8.19 17.85 7.01
C GLU A 162 7.43 17.39 8.26
N SER A 163 6.76 16.24 8.15
CA SER A 163 6.07 15.61 9.26
C SER A 163 7.05 14.84 10.16
N SER A 164 6.54 14.31 11.27
CA SER A 164 7.26 13.36 12.13
C SER A 164 7.40 11.96 11.53
N ARG A 165 6.67 11.64 10.45
CA ARG A 165 6.62 10.32 9.84
C ARG A 165 7.71 10.18 8.77
N TYR A 166 8.40 9.06 8.82
CA TYR A 166 9.28 8.62 7.75
C TYR A 166 8.55 7.66 6.82
N TYR A 167 9.04 7.55 5.59
CA TYR A 167 8.69 6.43 4.74
C TYR A 167 9.05 5.12 5.43
N THR A 168 8.12 4.16 5.35
CA THR A 168 8.35 2.78 5.79
C THR A 168 9.40 2.12 4.91
N LYS A 169 10.04 1.06 5.41
CA LYS A 169 10.96 0.23 4.64
C LYS A 169 10.22 -0.40 3.46
N ALA A 170 8.98 -0.82 3.64
CA ALA A 170 8.12 -1.28 2.54
C ALA A 170 7.98 -0.22 1.44
N LYS A 171 7.81 1.07 1.79
CA LYS A 171 7.75 2.14 0.78
C LYS A 171 9.10 2.40 0.11
N ILE A 172 10.20 2.32 0.85
CA ILE A 172 11.55 2.46 0.28
C ILE A 172 11.84 1.31 -0.70
N ILE A 173 11.54 0.07 -0.31
CA ILE A 173 11.74 -1.12 -1.16
C ILE A 173 10.81 -1.09 -2.39
N ASP A 174 9.58 -0.59 -2.23
CA ASP A 174 8.66 -0.31 -3.35
C ASP A 174 9.30 0.62 -4.39
N MET A 175 9.93 1.71 -3.95
CA MET A 175 10.64 2.64 -4.83
C MET A 175 11.85 1.98 -5.53
N VAL A 176 12.63 1.18 -4.81
CA VAL A 176 13.74 0.42 -5.40
C VAL A 176 13.22 -0.52 -6.47
N GLY A 177 12.21 -1.33 -6.16
CA GLY A 177 11.61 -2.25 -7.13
C GLY A 177 11.05 -1.56 -8.36
N PHE A 178 10.45 -0.38 -8.20
CA PHE A 178 9.96 0.43 -9.31
C PHE A 178 11.10 0.87 -10.24
N VAL A 179 12.19 1.39 -9.69
CA VAL A 179 13.36 1.85 -10.47
C VAL A 179 14.02 0.68 -11.18
N GLU A 180 14.39 -0.39 -10.46
CA GLU A 180 15.04 -1.58 -11.02
C GLU A 180 14.17 -2.26 -12.10
N GLY A 181 12.85 -2.31 -11.89
CA GLY A 181 11.92 -2.85 -12.88
C GLY A 181 11.77 -1.98 -14.13
N GLY A 182 11.98 -0.67 -14.00
CA GLY A 182 11.93 0.32 -15.07
C GLY A 182 13.20 0.41 -15.90
N GLU A 183 14.38 0.27 -15.27
CA GLU A 183 15.70 0.44 -15.90
C GLU A 183 16.08 -0.66 -16.90
N VAL A 184 15.39 -1.82 -16.88
CA VAL A 184 15.57 -2.89 -17.88
C VAL A 184 14.94 -2.52 -19.26
N LYS A 185 14.99 -1.24 -19.64
CA LYS A 185 14.72 -0.70 -20.97
C LYS A 185 15.94 0.05 -21.54
N GLY A 186 17.15 -0.47 -21.27
CA GLY A 186 18.41 0.14 -21.72
C GLY A 186 19.51 -0.82 -22.18
N LYS A 187 19.19 -2.09 -22.51
CA LYS A 187 20.11 -2.99 -23.22
C LYS A 187 19.34 -3.84 -24.23
N LEU A 188 19.32 -3.35 -25.47
CA LEU A 188 19.42 -4.07 -26.75
C LEU A 188 19.40 -3.03 -27.86
#